data_AF-A0A961G0S4-F1
#
_entry.id   AF-A0A961G0S4-F1
#
_cell.length_a   1.000
_cell.length_b   1.000
_cell.length_c   1.000
_cell.angle_alpha   90.00
_cell.angle_beta   90.00
_cell.angle_gamma   90.00
#
_symmetry.space_group_name_H-M   'P 1'
#
loop_
_entity.id
_entity.type
_entity.pdbx_description
1 polymer ?
#
loop_
_entity_poly.entity_id
_entity_poly.type
_entity_poly.pdbx_seq_one_letter_code
_entity_poly.pdbx_strand_id
1 'polypeptide(L)'
;MSHEPTPSESTSPFGSLFLAGATFLIAGMMGIPGIYFLSNIAGNKAVAAPVATADPGAGNAPGAPAPGTSPAAVAAGALPEGVDQATFDLGKATFATCAACHGVDGQGLKAGPLLMAPSFTGSKILLDPNPDKAILVILKGIAKEDANFLGIMAALGPALDDQKIAGVLTYLRNSFGNSGPAVTVQQVAAARAKYADLSVPAGVSRKQIDTIVGAK
;
A
#
# COMPACT_ATOMS: atom_id res chain seq x y z
N MET A 1 32.87 -41.98 -45.49
CA MET A 1 32.85 -40.81 -46.39
C MET A 1 32.17 -39.71 -45.62
N SER A 2 32.97 -38.93 -44.91
CA SER A 2 32.56 -37.97 -43.89
C SER A 2 32.88 -36.57 -44.42
N HIS A 3 31.91 -35.67 -44.46
CA HIS A 3 32.12 -34.27 -44.81
C HIS A 3 31.53 -33.41 -43.70
N GLU A 4 32.43 -32.79 -42.92
CA GLU A 4 32.15 -31.67 -42.04
C GLU A 4 32.38 -30.37 -42.81
N PRO A 5 31.54 -29.33 -42.66
CA PRO A 5 31.85 -28.00 -43.17
C PRO A 5 32.64 -27.17 -42.15
N THR A 6 33.74 -26.58 -42.61
CA THR A 6 34.60 -25.62 -41.90
C THR A 6 33.97 -24.22 -41.80
N PRO A 7 34.16 -23.47 -40.70
CA PRO A 7 33.78 -22.06 -40.63
C PRO A 7 34.83 -21.15 -41.29
N SER A 8 34.38 -20.25 -42.16
CA SER A 8 35.20 -19.21 -42.80
C SER A 8 35.39 -18.02 -41.86
N GLU A 9 36.64 -17.76 -41.50
CA GLU A 9 37.10 -16.51 -40.89
C GLU A 9 36.93 -15.34 -41.88
N SER A 10 36.32 -14.24 -41.42
CA SER A 10 36.28 -12.96 -42.13
C SER A 10 37.26 -12.02 -41.44
N THR A 11 38.37 -11.75 -42.12
CA THR A 11 39.46 -10.89 -41.67
C THR A 11 39.31 -9.46 -42.21
N SER A 12 39.57 -8.49 -41.32
CA SER A 12 40.33 -7.23 -41.57
C SER A 12 39.56 -6.03 -42.16
N PRO A 13 40.14 -4.79 -42.18
CA PRO A 13 41.02 -4.12 -41.22
C PRO A 13 40.75 -2.60 -41.12
N PHE A 14 40.36 -2.05 -39.97
CA PHE A 14 40.50 -0.60 -39.70
C PHE A 14 40.69 -0.50 -38.18
N GLY A 15 41.79 -0.04 -37.60
CA GLY A 15 42.62 1.09 -38.00
C GLY A 15 42.79 1.90 -36.70
N SER A 16 43.80 1.54 -35.92
CA SER A 16 44.21 2.31 -34.74
C SER A 16 44.74 3.68 -35.17
N LEU A 17 44.49 4.70 -34.33
CA LEU A 17 45.40 5.80 -33.95
C LEU A 17 44.73 7.19 -33.94
N PHE A 18 45.27 8.07 -33.06
CA PHE A 18 44.95 9.46 -32.72
C PHE A 18 43.96 9.60 -31.56
N LEU A 19 44.35 9.75 -30.29
CA LEU A 19 45.30 10.66 -29.60
C LEU A 19 44.86 12.15 -29.59
N ALA A 20 44.83 12.71 -28.37
CA ALA A 20 44.51 14.09 -27.95
C ALA A 20 43.01 14.44 -27.94
N GLY A 21 42.41 15.03 -26.90
CA GLY A 21 42.91 15.69 -25.70
C GLY A 21 41.96 16.86 -25.42
N ALA A 22 41.26 16.87 -24.29
CA ALA A 22 40.58 18.05 -23.75
C ALA A 22 40.07 17.78 -22.32
N THR A 23 40.94 18.02 -21.34
CA THR A 23 40.56 18.38 -19.97
C THR A 23 39.71 19.64 -20.00
N PHE A 24 38.45 19.56 -19.57
CA PHE A 24 37.71 20.72 -19.07
C PHE A 24 37.24 20.45 -17.64
N LEU A 25 38.00 21.04 -16.72
CA LEU A 25 37.62 21.32 -15.35
C LEU A 25 36.40 22.23 -15.34
N ILE A 26 35.28 21.77 -14.78
CA ILE A 26 34.25 22.66 -14.25
C ILE A 26 34.28 22.49 -12.74
N ALA A 27 35.17 23.27 -12.12
CA ALA A 27 35.16 23.57 -10.71
C ALA A 27 34.39 24.88 -10.50
N GLY A 28 33.52 24.90 -9.49
CA GLY A 28 33.05 26.13 -8.86
C GLY A 28 31.56 26.41 -9.01
N MET A 29 30.80 26.07 -7.96
CA MET A 29 29.91 27.03 -7.26
C MET A 29 29.30 26.37 -6.00
N MET A 30 30.17 25.90 -5.09
CA MET A 30 29.78 25.76 -3.69
C MET A 30 29.49 27.16 -3.14
N GLY A 31 28.21 27.50 -3.06
CA GLY A 31 27.70 28.65 -2.30
C GLY A 31 27.11 28.17 -0.98
N ILE A 32 27.94 28.10 0.06
CA ILE A 32 27.50 28.12 1.45
C ILE A 32 27.95 29.48 2.00
N PRO A 33 27.00 30.31 2.43
CA PRO A 33 27.04 30.85 3.80
C PRO A 33 25.63 30.71 4.38
N GLY A 34 25.41 30.12 5.54
CA GLY A 34 26.04 30.45 6.79
C GLY A 34 24.95 30.30 7.85
N ILE A 35 25.20 29.38 8.78
CA ILE A 35 24.74 29.40 10.17
C ILE A 35 24.13 30.73 10.63
N TYR A 36 22.80 30.75 10.80
CA TYR A 36 22.13 31.61 11.77
C TYR A 36 21.36 30.75 12.77
N PHE A 37 22.09 30.50 13.85
CA PHE A 37 21.72 30.28 15.24
C PHE A 37 20.30 30.71 15.65
N LEU A 38 19.65 29.78 16.38
CA LEU A 38 18.86 29.94 17.64
C LEU A 38 17.42 29.43 17.60
N SER A 39 17.25 28.29 18.26
CA SER A 39 16.08 27.95 19.04
C SER A 39 15.55 29.14 19.84
N ASN A 40 14.23 29.36 19.83
CA ASN A 40 13.57 29.90 21.02
C ASN A 40 12.18 29.29 21.19
N ILE A 41 11.96 28.82 22.42
CA ILE A 41 10.80 28.17 22.98
C ILE A 41 9.95 29.25 23.66
N ALA A 42 8.64 29.01 23.66
CA ALA A 42 7.60 29.61 24.51
C ALA A 42 7.05 31.00 24.13
N GLY A 43 5.72 31.06 24.18
CA GLY A 43 5.04 32.22 24.73
C GLY A 43 3.91 32.78 23.87
N ASN A 44 2.69 32.33 24.14
CA ASN A 44 1.43 33.04 23.86
C ASN A 44 1.57 34.57 23.94
N LYS A 45 1.00 35.29 22.97
CA LYS A 45 -0.13 36.20 23.23
C LYS A 45 -0.78 36.69 21.92
N ALA A 46 -2.10 36.78 22.03
CA ALA A 46 -3.08 37.09 21.01
C ALA A 46 -2.88 38.43 20.31
N VAL A 47 -3.36 38.51 19.06
CA VAL A 47 -3.82 39.76 18.47
C VAL A 47 -5.18 39.50 17.81
N ALA A 48 -6.16 40.31 18.21
CA ALA A 48 -7.55 40.22 17.82
C ALA A 48 -7.84 40.81 16.43
N ALA A 49 -9.06 40.50 15.96
CA ALA A 49 -9.67 40.70 14.65
C ALA A 49 -9.69 42.14 14.07
N PRO A 50 -10.29 42.30 12.86
CA PRO A 50 -11.68 42.74 12.90
C PRO A 50 -12.66 41.90 12.07
N VAL A 51 -13.90 41.97 12.57
CA VAL A 51 -15.16 41.45 12.06
C VAL A 51 -15.43 41.90 10.62
N ALA A 52 -15.84 40.97 9.76
CA ALA A 52 -16.55 41.26 8.52
C ALA A 52 -17.85 40.45 8.49
N THR A 53 -18.90 41.16 8.11
CA THR A 53 -20.32 40.89 8.24
C THR A 53 -20.85 39.76 7.35
N ALA A 54 -21.83 39.02 7.86
CA ALA A 54 -22.65 38.10 7.09
C ALA A 54 -23.64 38.84 6.17
N ASP A 55 -23.86 38.29 4.98
CA ASP A 55 -25.03 38.56 4.12
C ASP A 55 -25.55 37.20 3.61
N PRO A 56 -26.87 36.91 3.62
CA PRO A 56 -27.39 35.58 3.32
C PRO A 56 -27.82 35.46 1.85
N GLY A 57 -27.41 34.34 1.23
CA GLY A 57 -28.18 33.67 0.19
C GLY A 57 -27.73 33.90 -1.26
N ALA A 58 -27.11 32.87 -1.84
CA ALA A 58 -27.32 32.48 -3.24
C ALA A 58 -26.76 31.07 -3.53
N GLY A 59 -27.63 30.18 -4.01
CA GLY A 59 -27.30 29.21 -5.07
C GLY A 59 -26.58 27.92 -4.68
N ASN A 60 -27.35 26.82 -4.59
CA ASN A 60 -26.84 25.45 -4.65
C ASN A 60 -26.27 25.15 -6.04
N ALA A 61 -25.00 24.76 -6.10
CA ALA A 61 -24.40 23.99 -7.20
C ALA A 61 -23.50 22.89 -6.57
N PRO A 62 -23.48 21.64 -7.09
CA PRO A 62 -22.70 20.57 -6.48
C PRO A 62 -21.21 20.78 -6.75
N GLY A 63 -20.46 21.20 -5.73
CA GLY A 63 -19.00 21.31 -5.77
C GLY A 63 -18.34 19.93 -5.74
N ALA A 64 -17.38 19.71 -6.64
CA ALA A 64 -16.45 18.59 -6.61
C ALA A 64 -15.71 18.48 -5.25
N PRO A 65 -15.42 17.28 -4.74
CA PRO A 65 -14.74 17.15 -3.45
C PRO A 65 -13.27 17.61 -3.54
N ALA A 66 -12.87 18.41 -2.55
CA ALA A 66 -11.52 18.93 -2.38
C ALA A 66 -10.48 17.83 -2.10
N PRO A 67 -9.20 18.01 -2.49
CA PRO A 67 -8.14 17.06 -2.20
C PRO A 67 -7.65 17.25 -0.76
N GLY A 68 -7.69 16.19 0.04
CA GLY A 68 -7.05 16.16 1.36
C GLY A 68 -8.01 15.97 2.53
N THR A 69 -8.76 14.87 2.54
CA THR A 69 -9.20 14.27 3.81
C THR A 69 -8.25 13.12 4.13
N SER A 70 -7.37 13.38 5.09
CA SER A 70 -6.74 12.34 5.92
C SER A 70 -7.82 11.33 6.34
N PRO A 71 -7.52 10.02 6.45
CA PRO A 71 -8.51 9.04 6.86
C PRO A 71 -9.20 9.56 8.11
N ALA A 72 -10.52 9.69 8.03
CA ALA A 72 -11.34 10.04 9.17
C ALA A 72 -10.86 9.15 10.32
N ALA A 73 -10.28 9.81 11.33
CA ALA A 73 -9.88 9.13 12.55
C ALA A 73 -11.07 8.28 12.96
N VAL A 74 -10.81 7.01 13.30
CA VAL A 74 -11.76 6.22 14.06
C VAL A 74 -12.37 7.14 15.09
N ALA A 75 -13.70 7.34 15.02
CA ALA A 75 -14.39 8.15 16.01
C ALA A 75 -13.90 7.61 17.36
N ALA A 76 -13.46 8.51 18.25
CA ALA A 76 -12.93 8.17 19.56
C ALA A 76 -13.97 7.34 20.33
N GLY A 77 -13.90 6.04 20.15
CA GLY A 77 -14.86 5.03 20.51
C GLY A 77 -14.04 3.75 20.66
N ALA A 78 -14.28 3.05 21.78
CA ALA A 78 -13.45 1.95 22.23
C ALA A 78 -13.09 1.01 21.08
N LEU A 79 -11.81 0.61 21.04
CA LEU A 79 -11.34 -0.43 20.14
C LEU A 79 -12.24 -1.68 20.26
N PRO A 80 -12.35 -2.47 19.20
CA PRO A 80 -13.10 -3.72 19.26
C PRO A 80 -12.62 -4.57 20.44
N GLU A 81 -13.55 -5.28 21.06
CA GLU A 81 -13.22 -6.14 22.20
C GLU A 81 -12.09 -7.13 21.83
N GLY A 82 -11.07 -7.21 22.69
CA GLY A 82 -9.90 -8.04 22.45
C GLY A 82 -8.80 -7.40 21.58
N VAL A 83 -8.93 -6.13 21.18
CA VAL A 83 -7.87 -5.38 20.50
C VAL A 83 -7.17 -4.45 21.48
N ASP A 84 -5.90 -4.71 21.76
CA ASP A 84 -5.06 -3.72 22.44
C ASP A 84 -4.63 -2.59 21.47
N GLN A 85 -4.40 -1.40 22.03
CA GLN A 85 -4.02 -0.22 21.25
C GLN A 85 -2.73 -0.41 20.45
N ALA A 86 -1.76 -1.16 20.97
CA ALA A 86 -0.49 -1.36 20.29
C ALA A 86 -0.67 -2.21 19.02
N THR A 87 -1.51 -3.25 19.07
CA THR A 87 -1.87 -4.05 17.89
C THR A 87 -2.59 -3.21 16.85
N PHE A 88 -3.51 -2.33 17.26
CA PHE A 88 -4.20 -1.44 16.32
C PHE A 88 -3.26 -0.42 15.67
N ASP A 89 -2.37 0.19 16.44
CA ASP A 89 -1.38 1.17 15.96
C ASP A 89 -0.36 0.52 15.02
N LEU A 90 0.11 -0.69 15.34
CA LEU A 90 0.94 -1.49 14.44
C LEU A 90 0.21 -1.79 13.13
N GLY A 91 -1.09 -2.12 13.20
CA GLY A 91 -1.94 -2.30 12.03
C GLY A 91 -2.04 -1.06 11.16
N LYS A 92 -2.28 0.09 11.78
CA LYS A 92 -2.31 1.39 11.10
C LYS A 92 -0.97 1.74 10.43
N ALA A 93 0.16 1.45 11.08
CA ALA A 93 1.47 1.65 10.49
C ALA A 93 1.70 0.70 9.29
N THR A 94 1.29 -0.56 9.43
CA THR A 94 1.41 -1.59 8.38
C THR A 94 0.53 -1.29 7.16
N PHE A 95 -0.59 -0.58 7.35
CA PHE A 95 -1.49 -0.17 6.25
C PHE A 95 -0.79 0.61 5.14
N ALA A 96 0.33 1.28 5.40
CA ALA A 96 1.12 1.96 4.36
C ALA A 96 1.50 1.02 3.20
N THR A 97 1.77 -0.26 3.47
CA THR A 97 2.02 -1.27 2.44
C THR A 97 0.77 -1.56 1.59
N CYS A 98 -0.41 -1.55 2.21
CA CYS A 98 -1.68 -1.80 1.54
C CYS A 98 -2.13 -0.59 0.70
N ALA A 99 -1.94 0.62 1.24
CA ALA A 99 -2.33 1.89 0.64
C ALA A 99 -1.69 2.13 -0.73
N ALA A 100 -0.50 1.57 -0.97
CA ALA A 100 0.20 1.66 -2.25
C ALA A 100 -0.67 1.19 -3.44
N CYS A 101 -1.57 0.22 -3.22
CA CYS A 101 -2.48 -0.29 -4.24
C CYS A 101 -3.96 0.00 -3.93
N HIS A 102 -4.35 0.01 -2.65
CA HIS A 102 -5.74 0.20 -2.23
C HIS A 102 -6.10 1.66 -1.95
N GLY A 103 -5.16 2.59 -2.14
CA GLY A 103 -5.36 4.00 -1.85
C GLY A 103 -5.21 4.32 -0.36
N VAL A 104 -4.81 5.55 -0.05
CA VAL A 104 -4.65 6.03 1.33
C VAL A 104 -5.98 6.14 2.08
N ASP A 105 -7.08 6.29 1.34
CA ASP A 105 -8.46 6.32 1.84
C ASP A 105 -9.12 4.93 1.86
N GLY A 106 -8.39 3.88 1.45
CA GLY A 106 -8.88 2.51 1.40
C GLY A 106 -10.00 2.27 0.39
N GLN A 107 -10.30 3.23 -0.49
CA GLN A 107 -11.41 3.14 -1.46
C GLN A 107 -11.02 2.49 -2.80
N GLY A 108 -9.78 2.01 -2.90
CA GLY A 108 -9.18 1.56 -4.14
C GLY A 108 -8.49 2.70 -4.87
N LEU A 109 -7.35 2.42 -5.51
CA LEU A 109 -6.59 3.41 -6.25
C LEU A 109 -7.01 3.41 -7.72
N LYS A 110 -7.45 4.54 -8.26
CA LYS A 110 -7.76 4.67 -9.69
C LYS A 110 -6.51 4.56 -10.56
N ALA A 111 -6.63 3.83 -11.66
CA ALA A 111 -5.58 3.66 -12.65
C ALA A 111 -6.22 3.65 -14.05
N GLY A 112 -6.44 4.86 -14.59
CA GLY A 112 -7.21 5.07 -15.81
C GLY A 112 -8.69 4.74 -15.61
N PRO A 113 -9.34 3.96 -16.50
CA PRO A 113 -10.73 3.54 -16.34
C PRO A 113 -10.92 2.41 -15.32
N LEU A 114 -9.81 1.85 -14.80
CA LEU A 114 -9.80 0.70 -13.89
C LEU A 114 -9.33 1.10 -12.49
N LEU A 115 -9.39 0.16 -11.56
CA LEU A 115 -8.75 0.28 -10.25
C LEU A 115 -7.46 -0.55 -10.19
N MET A 116 -6.45 -0.09 -9.46
CA MET A 116 -5.28 -0.90 -9.13
C MET A 116 -5.67 -2.05 -8.20
N ALA A 117 -6.46 -1.75 -7.16
CA ALA A 117 -7.00 -2.70 -6.20
C ALA A 117 -8.40 -2.25 -5.72
N PRO A 118 -9.24 -3.17 -5.19
CA PRO A 118 -10.60 -2.85 -4.75
C PRO A 118 -10.65 -2.02 -3.46
N SER A 119 -11.80 -1.39 -3.20
CA SER A 119 -12.11 -0.80 -1.90
C SER A 119 -12.15 -1.86 -0.79
N PHE A 120 -11.72 -1.46 0.41
CA PHE A 120 -11.90 -2.24 1.63
C PHE A 120 -13.29 -2.07 2.25
N THR A 121 -13.99 -0.98 1.94
CA THR A 121 -15.33 -0.72 2.49
C THR A 121 -16.31 -1.79 2.02
N GLY A 122 -16.97 -2.47 2.96
CA GLY A 122 -17.96 -3.50 2.65
C GLY A 122 -17.40 -4.75 1.96
N SER A 123 -16.07 -4.94 1.96
CA SER A 123 -15.44 -6.10 1.33
C SER A 123 -15.87 -7.40 2.03
N LYS A 124 -16.53 -8.30 1.28
CA LYS A 124 -17.00 -9.59 1.80
C LYS A 124 -15.87 -10.52 2.26
N ILE A 125 -14.71 -10.44 1.62
CA ILE A 125 -13.53 -11.23 2.01
C ILE A 125 -12.95 -10.67 3.31
N LEU A 126 -12.85 -9.34 3.42
CA LEU A 126 -12.28 -8.68 4.59
C LEU A 126 -13.18 -8.83 5.82
N LEU A 127 -14.50 -8.73 5.65
CA LEU A 127 -15.50 -8.71 6.72
C LEU A 127 -16.14 -10.07 6.98
N ASP A 128 -15.64 -11.14 6.38
CA ASP A 128 -16.11 -12.48 6.68
C ASP A 128 -15.97 -12.77 8.19
N PRO A 129 -16.96 -13.45 8.83
CA PRO A 129 -16.83 -13.88 10.22
C PRO A 129 -15.64 -14.81 10.44
N ASN A 130 -15.27 -15.61 9.43
CA ASN A 130 -14.05 -16.39 9.42
C ASN A 130 -12.89 -15.56 8.81
N PRO A 131 -11.93 -15.08 9.63
CA PRO A 131 -10.85 -14.25 9.12
C PRO A 131 -9.87 -15.00 8.21
N ASP A 132 -9.94 -16.34 8.14
CA ASP A 132 -9.08 -17.16 7.27
C ASP A 132 -9.10 -16.70 5.81
N LYS A 133 -10.23 -16.19 5.30
CA LYS A 133 -10.30 -15.70 3.91
C LYS A 133 -9.37 -14.53 3.68
N ALA A 134 -9.43 -13.53 4.57
CA ALA A 134 -8.58 -12.35 4.49
C ALA A 134 -7.11 -12.70 4.78
N ILE A 135 -6.86 -13.57 5.76
CA ILE A 135 -5.50 -14.02 6.10
C ILE A 135 -4.88 -14.79 4.92
N LEU A 136 -5.62 -15.72 4.31
CA LEU A 136 -5.17 -16.49 3.15
C LEU A 136 -4.79 -15.58 1.98
N VAL A 137 -5.61 -14.56 1.69
CA VAL A 137 -5.33 -13.57 0.64
C VAL A 137 -4.04 -12.80 0.92
N ILE A 138 -3.76 -12.40 2.16
CA ILE A 138 -2.49 -11.74 2.50
C ILE A 138 -1.31 -12.72 2.37
N LEU A 139 -1.46 -13.93 2.90
CA LEU A 139 -0.39 -14.93 2.92
C LEU A 139 0.01 -15.40 1.52
N LYS A 140 -0.97 -15.54 0.62
CA LYS A 140 -0.80 -16.24 -0.66
C LYS A 140 -1.11 -15.37 -1.88
N GLY A 141 -1.58 -14.15 -1.69
CA GLY A 141 -2.01 -13.27 -2.77
C GLY A 141 -3.37 -13.69 -3.35
N ILE A 142 -3.98 -12.80 -4.13
CA ILE A 142 -5.21 -13.08 -4.87
C ILE A 142 -5.00 -12.79 -6.36
N ALA A 143 -5.40 -13.75 -7.18
CA ALA A 143 -5.36 -13.61 -8.63
C ALA A 143 -6.33 -12.52 -9.10
N LYS A 144 -6.00 -11.92 -10.25
CA LYS A 144 -6.94 -11.08 -10.98
C LYS A 144 -8.05 -11.95 -11.55
N GLU A 145 -9.31 -11.58 -11.32
CA GLU A 145 -10.45 -12.37 -11.79
C GLU A 145 -11.32 -11.68 -12.84
N ASP A 146 -11.33 -10.35 -12.86
CA ASP A 146 -12.10 -9.58 -13.81
C ASP A 146 -11.25 -8.45 -14.41
N ALA A 147 -11.76 -7.81 -15.45
CA ALA A 147 -11.09 -6.69 -16.11
C ALA A 147 -11.21 -5.37 -15.31
N ASN A 148 -11.86 -5.36 -14.15
CA ASN A 148 -12.07 -4.15 -13.35
C ASN A 148 -10.80 -3.73 -12.59
N PHE A 149 -9.87 -4.66 -12.38
CA PHE A 149 -8.63 -4.43 -11.65
C PHE A 149 -7.39 -4.64 -12.50
N LEU A 150 -6.42 -3.74 -12.41
CA LEU A 150 -5.13 -3.88 -13.09
C LEU A 150 -4.17 -4.78 -12.31
N GLY A 151 -4.17 -4.69 -10.99
CA GLY A 151 -3.24 -5.40 -10.13
C GLY A 151 -3.66 -6.84 -9.81
N ILE A 152 -2.66 -7.72 -9.71
CA ILE A 152 -2.72 -8.94 -8.91
C ILE A 152 -2.25 -8.57 -7.50
N MET A 153 -2.90 -9.06 -6.44
CA MET A 153 -2.34 -8.87 -5.10
C MET A 153 -1.25 -9.92 -4.88
N ALA A 154 0.00 -9.49 -4.79
CA ALA A 154 1.12 -10.37 -4.50
C ALA A 154 0.97 -11.03 -3.11
N ALA A 155 1.61 -12.19 -2.92
CA ALA A 155 1.73 -12.81 -1.62
C ALA A 155 2.61 -11.95 -0.71
N LEU A 156 2.03 -11.47 0.39
CA LEU A 156 2.73 -10.65 1.39
C LEU A 156 3.17 -11.46 2.61
N GLY A 157 2.75 -12.73 2.71
CA GLY A 157 3.13 -13.63 3.79
C GLY A 157 4.64 -13.72 4.07
N PRO A 158 5.52 -13.74 3.04
CA PRO A 158 6.98 -13.73 3.27
C PRO A 158 7.53 -12.41 3.83
N ALA A 159 6.84 -11.29 3.62
CA ALA A 159 7.29 -9.96 4.02
C ALA A 159 6.68 -9.47 5.35
N LEU A 160 5.51 -10.01 5.72
CA LEU A 160 4.77 -9.62 6.92
C LEU A 160 4.71 -10.78 7.92
N ASP A 161 5.17 -10.51 9.14
CA ASP A 161 5.00 -11.40 10.29
C ASP A 161 3.54 -11.44 10.78
N ASP A 162 3.25 -12.37 11.70
CA ASP A 162 1.89 -12.62 12.16
C ASP A 162 1.30 -11.43 12.94
N GLN A 163 2.14 -10.65 13.63
CA GLN A 163 1.70 -9.47 14.38
C GLN A 163 1.26 -8.36 13.43
N LYS A 164 2.04 -8.10 12.38
CA LYS A 164 1.70 -7.12 11.34
C LYS A 164 0.41 -7.49 10.60
N ILE A 165 0.24 -8.76 10.25
CA ILE A 165 -0.96 -9.24 9.56
C ILE A 165 -2.20 -9.13 10.47
N ALA A 166 -2.09 -9.58 11.73
CA ALA A 166 -3.18 -9.48 12.70
C ALA A 166 -3.59 -8.01 12.94
N GLY A 167 -2.60 -7.14 13.15
CA GLY A 167 -2.81 -5.71 13.32
C GLY A 167 -3.48 -5.08 12.11
N VAL A 168 -2.95 -5.29 10.89
CA VAL A 168 -3.48 -4.62 9.69
C VAL A 168 -4.89 -5.10 9.35
N LEU A 169 -5.19 -6.39 9.51
CA LEU A 169 -6.55 -6.90 9.32
C LEU A 169 -7.53 -6.32 10.33
N THR A 170 -7.10 -6.22 11.59
CA THR A 170 -7.89 -5.57 12.65
C THR A 170 -8.15 -4.10 12.33
N TYR A 171 -7.12 -3.37 11.89
CA TYR A 171 -7.24 -1.96 11.48
C TYR A 171 -8.22 -1.81 10.30
N LEU A 172 -8.06 -2.60 9.24
CA LEU A 172 -8.91 -2.56 8.04
C LEU A 172 -10.38 -2.90 8.34
N ARG A 173 -10.64 -3.88 9.22
CA ARG A 173 -12.00 -4.28 9.63
C ARG A 173 -12.71 -3.23 10.48
N ASN A 174 -11.98 -2.25 11.01
CA ASN A 174 -12.50 -1.20 11.91
C ASN A 174 -12.19 0.22 11.41
N SER A 175 -11.85 0.34 10.13
CA SER A 175 -11.58 1.60 9.44
C SER A 175 -12.48 1.73 8.20
N PHE A 176 -12.53 2.92 7.60
CA PHE A 176 -13.24 3.15 6.33
C PHE A 176 -14.74 2.82 6.37
N GLY A 177 -15.36 2.97 7.54
CA GLY A 177 -16.77 2.63 7.78
C GLY A 177 -17.03 1.15 8.06
N ASN A 178 -15.98 0.33 8.14
CA ASN A 178 -16.10 -1.07 8.54
C ASN A 178 -16.18 -1.20 10.08
N SER A 179 -16.83 -2.28 10.51
CA SER A 179 -16.81 -2.75 11.90
C SER A 179 -16.80 -4.27 11.88
N GLY A 180 -15.90 -4.87 12.66
CA GLY A 180 -15.80 -6.32 12.74
C GLY A 180 -14.86 -6.80 13.84
N PRO A 181 -14.98 -8.07 14.25
CA PRO A 181 -14.10 -8.66 15.25
C PRO A 181 -12.62 -8.49 14.92
N ALA A 182 -11.80 -8.38 15.96
CA ALA A 182 -10.35 -8.43 15.88
C ALA A 182 -9.86 -9.68 15.14
N VAL A 183 -8.72 -9.56 14.47
CA VAL A 183 -7.94 -10.72 14.03
C VAL A 183 -6.75 -10.87 14.96
N THR A 184 -6.62 -12.02 15.60
CA THR A 184 -5.58 -12.29 16.58
C THR A 184 -4.31 -12.85 15.94
N VAL A 185 -3.16 -12.66 16.60
CA VAL A 185 -1.88 -13.23 16.16
C VAL A 185 -1.97 -14.77 16.08
N GLN A 186 -2.69 -15.40 17.00
CA GLN A 186 -2.87 -16.86 17.01
C GLN A 186 -3.67 -17.35 15.80
N GLN A 187 -4.70 -16.62 15.38
CA GLN A 187 -5.45 -16.94 14.15
C GLN A 187 -4.53 -16.86 12.92
N VAL A 188 -3.68 -15.83 12.85
CA VAL A 188 -2.74 -15.69 11.73
C VAL A 188 -1.68 -16.80 11.74
N ALA A 189 -1.09 -17.10 12.89
CA ALA A 189 -0.10 -18.17 13.02
C ALA A 189 -0.70 -19.54 12.64
N ALA A 190 -1.91 -19.84 13.09
CA ALA A 190 -2.63 -21.06 12.74
C ALA A 190 -2.91 -21.13 11.23
N ALA A 191 -3.39 -20.05 10.62
CA ALA A 191 -3.60 -19.98 9.18
C ALA A 191 -2.28 -20.13 8.39
N ARG A 192 -1.19 -19.51 8.85
CA ARG A 192 0.12 -19.65 8.21
C ARG A 192 0.61 -21.09 8.22
N ALA A 193 0.46 -21.79 9.34
CA ALA A 193 0.77 -23.22 9.42
C ALA A 193 -0.16 -24.05 8.52
N LYS A 194 -1.48 -23.81 8.59
CA LYS A 194 -2.50 -24.50 7.77
C LYS A 194 -2.25 -24.39 6.27
N TYR A 195 -1.76 -23.24 5.81
CA TYR A 195 -1.53 -22.96 4.39
C TYR A 195 -0.05 -23.01 3.99
N ALA A 196 0.84 -23.53 4.82
CA ALA A 196 2.28 -23.53 4.54
C ALA A 196 2.60 -24.16 3.16
N ASP A 197 2.06 -25.35 2.91
CA ASP A 197 2.31 -26.13 1.69
C ASP A 197 1.40 -25.76 0.50
N LEU A 198 0.49 -24.80 0.70
CA LEU A 198 -0.38 -24.34 -0.39
C LEU A 198 0.44 -23.53 -1.41
N SER A 199 0.64 -24.11 -2.58
CA SER A 199 1.29 -23.47 -3.73
C SER A 199 0.25 -22.87 -4.67
N VAL A 200 0.28 -21.54 -4.79
CA VAL A 200 -0.59 -20.75 -5.69
C VAL A 200 0.24 -19.64 -6.34
N PRO A 201 1.07 -19.95 -7.35
CA PRO A 201 2.02 -18.99 -7.92
C PRO A 201 1.35 -17.76 -8.57
N ALA A 202 0.07 -17.87 -8.93
CA ALA A 202 -0.73 -16.76 -9.45
C ALA A 202 -1.66 -16.12 -8.39
N GLY A 203 -1.56 -16.53 -7.12
CA GLY A 203 -2.51 -16.20 -6.06
C GLY A 203 -3.76 -17.09 -6.07
N VAL A 204 -4.57 -17.01 -5.01
CA VAL A 204 -5.85 -17.73 -4.93
C VAL A 204 -6.91 -17.02 -5.78
N SER A 205 -7.85 -17.77 -6.38
CA SER A 205 -9.08 -17.16 -6.94
C SER A 205 -10.18 -17.09 -5.88
N ARG A 206 -11.11 -16.14 -5.97
CA ARG A 206 -12.31 -16.04 -5.13
C ARG A 206 -13.14 -17.32 -5.17
N LYS A 207 -13.22 -17.99 -6.32
CA LYS A 207 -13.91 -19.30 -6.44
C LYS A 207 -13.25 -20.38 -5.57
N GLN A 208 -11.94 -20.29 -5.37
CA GLN A 208 -11.19 -21.25 -4.56
C GLN A 208 -11.16 -20.88 -3.07
N ILE A 209 -11.26 -19.60 -2.71
CA ILE A 209 -11.11 -19.14 -1.32
C ILE A 209 -12.00 -19.95 -0.37
N ASP A 210 -13.30 -20.04 -0.66
CA ASP A 210 -14.25 -20.73 0.23
C ASP A 210 -13.91 -22.22 0.37
N THR A 211 -13.53 -22.87 -0.73
CA THR A 211 -13.10 -24.28 -0.72
C THR A 211 -11.81 -24.48 0.09
N ILE A 212 -10.81 -23.59 -0.08
CA ILE A 212 -9.51 -23.69 0.60
C ILE A 212 -9.67 -23.47 2.10
N VAL A 213 -10.45 -22.47 2.51
CA VAL A 213 -10.65 -22.18 3.94
C VAL A 213 -11.58 -23.20 4.61
N GLY A 214 -12.30 -24.00 3.82
CA GLY A 214 -13.28 -24.97 4.30
C GLY A 214 -14.64 -24.33 4.66
N ALA A 215 -14.95 -23.17 4.09
CA ALA A 215 -16.25 -22.52 4.24
C ALA A 215 -17.27 -23.18 3.28
N LYS A 216 -18.41 -23.60 3.84
CA LYS A 216 -19.58 -24.06 3.07
C LYS A 216 -20.57 -22.92 2.86
#